data_AF-A0AAQ4CMG4-F1
#
_entry.id   AF-A0AAQ4CMG4-F1
#
_cell.length_a   1.000
_cell.length_b   1.000
_cell.length_c   1.000
_cell.angle_alpha   90.00
_cell.angle_beta   90.00
_cell.angle_gamma   90.00
#
_symmetry.space_group_name_H-M   'P 1'
#
loop_
_entity.id
_entity.type
_entity.pdbx_description
1 polymer ?
#
loop_
_entity_poly.entity_id
_entity_poly.type
_entity_poly.pdbx_seq_one_letter_code
_entity_poly.pdbx_strand_id
1 'polypeptide(L)' 'MMSENTLNLISDCWVVLGHLMHVNELDSNCRHVICIFLLKIKEDDRDLIDHLDLREDVEFCEKFERKTVPGVIQ' A
#
# COMPACT_ATOMS: atom_id res chain seq x y z
N MET A 1 -10.97 17.04 -1.03
CA MET A 1 -11.25 16.74 0.39
C MET A 1 -11.57 15.25 0.47
N MET A 2 -10.74 14.44 1.14
CA MET A 2 -11.06 13.02 1.34
C MET A 2 -12.29 12.91 2.25
N SER A 3 -13.18 11.96 1.96
CA SER A 3 -14.34 11.73 2.82
C SER A 3 -13.92 11.05 4.13
N GLU A 4 -14.63 11.31 5.22
CA GLU A 4 -14.38 10.67 6.53
C GLU A 4 -14.41 9.14 6.42
N ASN A 5 -15.32 8.59 5.60
CA ASN A 5 -15.40 7.16 5.33
C ASN A 5 -14.14 6.59 4.65
N THR A 6 -13.49 7.39 3.80
CA THR A 6 -12.24 6.99 3.14
C THR A 6 -11.10 6.93 4.15
N LEU A 7 -11.03 7.88 5.07
CA LEU A 7 -10.01 7.90 6.13
C LEU A 7 -10.19 6.73 7.09
N ASN A 8 -11.43 6.39 7.45
CA ASN A 8 -11.72 5.23 8.29
C ASN A 8 -11.27 3.93 7.62
N LEU A 9 -11.61 3.74 6.33
CA LEU A 9 -11.16 2.56 5.59
C LEU A 9 -9.64 2.44 5.56
N ILE A 10 -8.93 3.54 5.27
CA ILE A 10 -7.46 3.56 5.25
C ILE A 10 -6.92 3.18 6.62
N SER A 11 -7.43 3.83 7.68
CA SER A 11 -7.02 3.55 9.05
C SER A 11 -7.23 2.07 9.42
N ASP A 12 -8.40 1.52 9.11
CA ASP A 12 -8.72 0.13 9.39
C ASP A 12 -7.77 -0.83 8.66
N CYS A 13 -7.46 -0.56 7.39
CA CYS A 13 -6.50 -1.35 6.62
C CYS A 13 -5.09 -1.30 7.21
N TRP A 14 -4.65 -0.14 7.72
CA TRP A 14 -3.36 -0.01 8.41
C TRP A 14 -3.33 -0.74 9.74
N VAL A 15 -4.43 -0.71 10.50
CA VAL A 15 -4.56 -1.46 11.75
C VAL A 15 -4.47 -2.96 11.47
N VAL A 16 -5.19 -3.45 10.45
CA VAL A 16 -5.14 -4.86 10.05
C VAL A 16 -3.73 -5.24 9.60
N LEU A 17 -3.06 -4.39 8.80
CA LEU A 17 -1.66 -4.64 8.39
C LEU A 17 -0.73 -4.75 9.60
N GLY A 18 -0.91 -3.92 10.63
CA GLY A 18 -0.12 -3.99 11.87
C GLY A 18 -0.27 -5.31 12.65
N HIS A 19 -1.27 -6.14 12.31
CA HIS A 19 -1.46 -7.48 12.85
C HIS A 19 -1.01 -8.60 11.90
N LEU A 20 -0.60 -8.28 10.67
CA LEU A 20 -0.14 -9.21 9.66
C LEU A 20 1.38 -9.07 9.48
N MET A 21 2.00 -10.08 8.85
CA MET A 21 3.42 -9.99 8.52
C MET A 21 3.64 -9.31 7.17
N HIS A 22 2.74 -9.51 6.20
CA HIS A 22 2.89 -8.98 4.85
C HIS A 22 1.58 -8.39 4.26
N VAL A 23 1.74 -7.44 3.35
CA VAL A 23 0.64 -6.80 2.60
C VAL A 23 -0.13 -7.80 1.74
N ASN A 24 0.50 -8.89 1.32
CA ASN A 24 -0.15 -9.93 0.51
C ASN A 24 -1.24 -10.73 1.27
N GLU A 25 -1.28 -10.61 2.60
CA GLU A 25 -2.25 -11.27 3.47
C GLU A 25 -3.54 -10.44 3.64
N LEU A 26 -3.51 -9.15 3.28
CA LEU A 26 -4.69 -8.27 3.32
C LEU A 26 -5.75 -8.70 2.30
N ASP A 27 -7.01 -8.40 2.60
CA ASP A 27 -8.09 -8.52 1.62
C ASP A 27 -7.83 -7.61 0.39
N SER A 28 -8.50 -7.89 -0.72
CA SER A 28 -8.24 -7.20 -1.99
C SER A 28 -8.39 -5.68 -1.92
N ASN A 29 -9.31 -5.16 -1.09
CA ASN A 29 -9.53 -3.71 -0.99
C ASN A 29 -8.44 -3.07 -0.13
N CYS A 30 -8.16 -3.63 1.05
CA CYS A 30 -7.08 -3.10 1.90
C CYS A 30 -5.70 -3.24 1.25
N ARG A 31 -5.46 -4.34 0.55
CA ARG A 31 -4.21 -4.56 -0.19
C ARG A 31 -3.96 -3.47 -1.22
N HIS A 32 -4.97 -3.12 -2.02
CA HIS A 32 -4.84 -2.04 -3.01
C HIS A 32 -4.52 -0.70 -2.34
N VAL A 33 -5.29 -0.34 -1.30
CA VAL A 33 -5.10 0.91 -0.57
C VAL A 33 -3.69 1.01 0.01
N ILE A 34 -3.26 -0.01 0.74
CA ILE A 34 -1.94 -0.06 1.37
C ILE A 34 -0.83 -0.05 0.31
N CYS A 35 -0.99 -0.78 -0.79
CA CYS A 35 -0.01 -0.77 -1.87
C CYS A 35 0.18 0.61 -2.50
N ILE A 36 -0.90 1.33 -2.78
CA ILE A 36 -0.79 2.70 -3.28
C ILE A 36 -0.06 3.60 -2.29
N PHE A 37 -0.35 3.47 -0.99
CA PHE A 37 0.35 4.24 0.05
C PHE A 37 1.83 3.91 0.13
N LEU A 38 2.21 2.63 0.17
CA LEU A 38 3.61 2.21 0.27
C LEU A 38 4.42 2.63 -0.96
N LEU A 39 3.82 2.56 -2.15
CA LEU A 39 4.45 3.06 -3.37
C LEU A 39 4.66 4.58 -3.32
N LYS A 40 3.68 5.33 -2.80
CA LYS A 40 3.81 6.78 -2.62
C LYS A 40 4.89 7.14 -1.61
N ILE A 41 4.95 6.42 -0.49
CA ILE A 41 6.03 6.58 0.51
C ILE A 41 7.38 6.26 -0.13
N LYS A 42 7.51 5.18 -0.91
CA LYS A 42 8.74 4.85 -1.62
C LYS A 42 9.19 5.96 -2.59
N GLU A 43 8.26 6.62 -3.26
CA GLU A 43 8.56 7.76 -4.14
C GLU A 43 9.08 8.97 -3.36
N ASP A 44 8.47 9.24 -2.20
CA ASP A 44 8.74 10.44 -1.41
C ASP A 44 9.95 10.26 -0.47
N ASP A 45 10.14 9.06 0.11
CA ASP A 45 11.21 8.68 1.03
C ASP A 45 11.50 7.17 0.98
N ARG A 46 12.51 6.78 0.18
CA ARG A 46 12.97 5.38 0.11
C ARG A 46 13.64 4.90 1.38
N ASP A 47 14.34 5.79 2.09
CA ASP A 47 15.11 5.40 3.28
C ASP A 47 14.14 4.96 4.39
N LEU A 48 12.96 5.58 4.46
CA LEU A 48 11.88 5.17 5.36
C LEU A 48 11.39 3.73 5.09
N ILE A 49 11.29 3.32 3.83
CA ILE A 49 10.90 1.93 3.48
C ILE A 49 11.92 0.93 4.03
N ASP A 50 13.21 1.25 3.90
CA ASP A 50 14.29 0.39 4.40
C ASP A 50 14.34 0.39 5.94
N HIS A 51 14.12 1.54 6.58
CA HIS A 51 14.05 1.63 8.04
C HIS A 51 12.89 0.85 8.66
N LEU A 52 11.78 0.74 7.94
CA LEU A 52 10.59 0.00 8.37
C LEU A 52 10.58 -1.47 7.92
N ASP A 53 11.63 -1.93 7.23
CA ASP A 53 11.74 -3.28 6.67
C ASP A 53 10.57 -3.66 5.72
N LEU A 54 10.04 -2.67 4.99
CA LEU A 54 8.88 -2.83 4.09
C LEU A 54 9.27 -3.15 2.65
N ARG A 55 10.53 -3.52 2.41
CA ARG A 55 11.06 -3.67 1.05
C ARG A 55 10.36 -4.79 0.27
N GLU A 56 10.12 -5.93 0.92
CA GLU A 56 9.41 -7.06 0.31
C GLU A 56 7.96 -6.70 -0.04
N ASP A 57 7.27 -5.99 0.86
CA ASP A 57 5.90 -5.52 0.62
C ASP A 57 5.82 -4.51 -0.51
N VAL A 58 6.77 -3.58 -0.57
CA VAL A 58 6.87 -2.61 -1.67
C VAL A 58 7.10 -3.31 -3.01
N GLU A 59 8.00 -4.30 -3.08
CA GLU A 59 8.22 -5.08 -4.30
C GLU A 59 6.98 -5.87 -4.73
N PHE A 60 6.24 -6.41 -3.75
CA PHE A 60 4.95 -7.04 -4.01
C PHE A 60 3.97 -6.03 -4.60
N CYS A 61 3.86 -4.85 -4.00
CA CYS A 61 2.95 -3.79 -4.44
C CYS A 61 3.27 -3.25 -5.83
N GLU A 62 4.55 -3.11 -6.20
CA GLU A 62 4.93 -2.74 -7.57
C GLU A 62 4.43 -3.74 -8.61
N LYS A 63 4.50 -5.04 -8.28
CA LYS A 63 4.03 -6.12 -9.17
C LYS A 63 2.51 -6.22 -9.18
N PHE A 64 1.88 -6.01 -8.03
CA PHE A 64 0.43 -6.06 -7.87
C PHE A 64 -0.22 -4.91 -8.62
N GLU A 65 0.21 -3.67 -8.37
CA GLU A 65 -0.40 -2.50 -8.98
C GLU A 65 -0.11 -2.39 -10.48
N ARG A 66 1.04 -2.85 -10.97
CA ARG A 66 1.29 -2.98 -12.42
C ARG A 66 0.23 -3.82 -13.15
N LYS A 67 -0.42 -4.78 -12.47
CA LYS A 67 -1.47 -5.62 -13.06
C LYS A 67 -2.86 -4.96 -12.99
N THR A 68 -3.06 -4.02 -12.08
CA THR A 68 -4.35 -3.34 -11.82
C THR A 68 -4.48 -1.98 -12.48
N VAL A 69 -3.47 -1.48 -13.22
CA VAL A 69 -3.59 -0.21 -13.96
C VAL A 69 -3.99 -0.41 -15.44
N PRO A 70 -5.28 -0.35 -15.81
CA PRO A 70 -5.69 0.11 -17.13
C PRO A 70 -5.71 1.65 -17.12
N GLY A 71 -4.63 2.30 -17.58
CA GLY A 71 -4.71 3.74 -17.90
C GLY A 71 -3.56 4.67 -17.52
N VAL A 72 -2.37 4.21 -17.13
CA VAL A 72 -1.19 5.09 -17.15
C VAL A 72 -0.55 4.98 -18.52
N ILE A 73 -0.89 5.95 -19.37
CA ILE A 73 -0.26 6.21 -20.65
C ILE A 73 1.22 6.49 -20.41
N GLN A 74 2.10 5.73 -21.06
CA GLN A 74 3.42 6.18 -21.49
C GLN A 74 3.58 5.86 -22.97
#